data_AF-A0A1Y3E3D3-F1
#
_entry.id   AF-A0A1Y3E3D3-F1
#
_cell.length_a   1.000
_cell.length_b   1.000
_cell.length_c   1.000
_cell.angle_alpha   90.00
_cell.angle_beta   90.00
_cell.angle_gamma   90.00
#
_symmetry.space_group_name_H-M   'P 1'
#
loop_
_entity.id
_entity.type
_entity.pdbx_description
1 polymer ?
#
loop_
_entity_poly.entity_id
_entity_poly.type
_entity_poly.pdbx_seq_one_letter_code
_entity_poly.pdbx_strand_id
1 'polypeptide(L)'
;MIRTSLIAVTVFKEHLQVVRSSSMKHISSLQGVRQFSSIDSHGNSMFKQYVEMKEIKRFMVSSLTKVGADVSHADALAEVLIDADYRGHYSHGLNRLDMYIRDFVTGICNVSGSPKVVKENMATALVDGNNLLGPVVGKFCIELAMQKADKCGISMVVAKSMQLRKSLFSEDETFLSLHFRFESLWDCWPLSVVRCVKGLL
;
A
#
# COMPACT_ATOMS: atom_id res chain seq x y z
N MET A 1 -6.75 -24.24 -0.98
CA MET A 1 -5.55 -23.57 -1.54
C MET A 1 -5.60 -23.81 -3.04
N ILE A 2 -5.81 -22.89 -3.98
CA ILE A 2 -5.83 -21.43 -4.09
C ILE A 2 -6.97 -21.15 -5.10
N ARG A 3 -8.13 -20.67 -4.66
CA ARG A 3 -9.26 -20.29 -5.56
C ARG A 3 -9.37 -18.78 -5.75
N THR A 4 -8.54 -18.00 -5.05
CA THR A 4 -8.57 -16.54 -5.01
C THR A 4 -7.92 -15.87 -6.22
N SER A 5 -7.11 -16.59 -7.01
CA SER A 5 -6.42 -16.04 -8.19
C SER A 5 -7.34 -15.81 -9.40
N LEU A 6 -8.49 -16.48 -9.48
CA LEU A 6 -9.41 -16.32 -10.61
C LEU A 6 -10.30 -15.07 -10.50
N ILE A 7 -10.68 -14.63 -9.30
CA ILE A 7 -11.59 -13.48 -9.13
C ILE A 7 -10.89 -12.17 -9.49
N ALA A 8 -9.59 -12.05 -9.17
CA ALA A 8 -8.78 -10.95 -9.68
C ALA A 8 -8.78 -10.98 -11.22
N VAL A 9 -8.43 -12.09 -11.86
CA VAL A 9 -8.35 -12.14 -13.34
C VAL A 9 -9.69 -11.87 -14.04
N THR A 10 -10.84 -12.25 -13.48
CA THR A 10 -12.15 -12.05 -14.12
C THR A 10 -12.63 -10.59 -14.06
N VAL A 11 -12.44 -9.88 -12.94
CA VAL A 11 -12.76 -8.43 -12.86
C VAL A 11 -11.73 -7.59 -13.63
N PHE A 12 -10.49 -8.08 -13.75
CA PHE A 12 -9.40 -7.38 -14.43
C PHE A 12 -9.47 -7.44 -15.97
N LYS A 13 -10.22 -8.39 -16.56
CA LYS A 13 -10.21 -8.63 -18.02
C LYS A 13 -10.96 -7.62 -18.87
N GLU A 14 -11.98 -6.94 -18.33
CA GLU A 14 -12.86 -6.06 -19.13
C GLU A 14 -12.43 -4.58 -19.11
N HIS A 15 -11.58 -4.16 -18.16
CA HIS A 15 -11.35 -2.73 -17.89
C HIS A 15 -9.87 -2.27 -17.92
N LEU A 16 -8.91 -3.20 -18.06
CA LEU A 16 -7.49 -2.86 -18.23
C LEU A 16 -7.10 -2.84 -19.71
N GLN A 17 -6.42 -1.77 -20.13
CA GLN A 17 -5.73 -1.72 -21.41
C GLN A 17 -4.59 -2.74 -21.41
N VAL A 18 -4.75 -3.80 -22.19
CA VAL A 18 -3.76 -4.89 -22.30
C VAL A 18 -2.78 -4.56 -23.40
N VAL A 19 -1.49 -4.51 -23.09
CA VAL A 19 -0.45 -4.45 -24.12
C VAL A 19 -0.37 -5.84 -24.76
N ARG A 20 -0.92 -5.98 -25.97
CA ARG A 20 -0.78 -7.18 -26.82
C ARG A 20 0.36 -6.93 -27.79
N SER A 21 1.46 -7.67 -27.67
CA SER A 21 2.57 -7.62 -28.65
C SER A 21 2.88 -9.02 -29.19
N SER A 22 3.05 -9.09 -30.50
CA SER A 22 3.22 -10.32 -31.30
C SER A 22 4.60 -10.96 -31.15
N SER A 23 5.56 -10.29 -30.49
CA SER A 23 6.96 -10.75 -30.39
C SER A 23 7.46 -10.74 -28.95
N MET A 24 7.60 -11.95 -28.38
CA MET A 24 7.99 -12.20 -26.98
C MET A 24 9.38 -11.68 -26.59
N LYS A 25 10.30 -11.51 -27.55
CA LYS A 25 11.71 -11.17 -27.26
C LYS A 25 11.92 -9.72 -26.80
N HIS A 26 10.92 -8.84 -27.02
CA HIS A 26 11.05 -7.40 -26.78
C HIS A 26 10.37 -6.91 -25.48
N ILE A 27 9.56 -7.77 -24.84
CA ILE A 27 8.72 -7.39 -23.68
C ILE A 27 9.40 -7.73 -22.35
N SER A 28 10.20 -8.80 -22.29
CA SER A 28 10.94 -9.19 -21.08
C SER A 28 12.04 -8.19 -20.68
N SER A 29 12.39 -7.26 -21.56
CA SER A 29 13.31 -6.16 -21.30
C SER A 29 12.61 -4.83 -20.95
N LEU A 30 11.27 -4.78 -20.98
CA LEU A 30 10.53 -3.56 -20.64
C LEU A 30 10.47 -3.39 -19.13
N GLN A 31 11.12 -2.35 -18.63
CA GLN A 31 10.89 -1.85 -17.28
C GLN A 31 9.48 -1.27 -17.16
N GLY A 32 8.84 -1.43 -16.00
CA GLY A 32 7.51 -0.84 -15.73
C GLY A 32 6.32 -1.63 -16.27
N VAL A 33 6.46 -2.94 -16.45
CA VAL A 33 5.39 -3.83 -16.90
C VAL A 33 5.23 -5.01 -15.94
N ARG A 34 3.99 -5.32 -15.56
CA ARG A 34 3.63 -6.46 -14.72
C ARG A 34 3.15 -7.63 -15.56
N GLN A 35 3.76 -8.80 -15.35
CA GLN A 35 3.31 -10.07 -15.92
C GLN A 35 2.22 -10.72 -15.04
N PHE A 36 1.12 -11.11 -15.67
CA PHE A 36 0.06 -11.95 -15.11
C PHE A 36 0.07 -13.28 -15.85
N SER A 37 -0.05 -14.39 -15.12
CA SER A 37 -0.16 -15.73 -15.70
C SER A 37 -1.39 -16.43 -15.17
N SER A 38 -2.23 -16.96 -16.07
CA SER A 38 -3.31 -17.87 -15.68
C SER A 38 -2.89 -19.32 -15.90
N ILE A 39 -3.30 -20.19 -14.99
CA ILE A 39 -3.15 -21.65 -15.07
C ILE A 39 -4.54 -22.25 -15.27
N ASP A 40 -4.67 -23.18 -16.21
CA ASP A 40 -5.92 -23.91 -16.41
C ASP A 40 -6.13 -25.00 -15.33
N SER A 41 -7.27 -25.69 -15.39
CA SER A 41 -7.61 -26.79 -14.48
C SER A 41 -6.70 -28.02 -14.60
N HIS A 42 -5.83 -28.06 -15.61
CA HIS A 42 -4.86 -29.12 -15.86
C HIS A 42 -3.42 -28.69 -15.55
N GLY A 43 -3.21 -27.50 -14.98
CA GLY A 43 -1.90 -26.98 -14.60
C GLY A 43 -1.08 -26.41 -15.76
N ASN A 44 -1.67 -26.27 -16.96
CA ASN A 44 -1.00 -25.63 -18.09
C ASN A 44 -1.13 -24.11 -18.02
N SER A 45 -0.02 -23.41 -18.29
CA SER A 45 -0.01 -21.94 -18.37
C SER A 45 -0.79 -21.52 -19.62
N MET A 46 -2.01 -21.00 -19.40
CA MET A 46 -2.96 -20.73 -20.48
C MET A 46 -2.60 -19.43 -21.22
N PHE A 47 -2.20 -18.36 -20.52
CA PHE A 47 -1.76 -17.10 -21.12
C PHE A 47 -0.83 -16.30 -20.19
N LYS A 48 0.18 -15.62 -20.76
CA LYS A 48 0.98 -14.58 -20.11
C LYS A 48 0.54 -13.22 -20.64
N GLN A 49 0.10 -12.35 -19.74
CA GLN A 49 -0.37 -11.01 -20.06
C GLN A 49 0.51 -9.97 -19.38
N TYR A 50 0.79 -8.88 -20.08
CA TYR A 50 1.64 -7.80 -19.61
C TYR A 50 0.84 -6.51 -19.54
N VAL A 51 0.99 -5.77 -18.45
CA VAL A 51 0.24 -4.54 -18.18
C VAL A 51 1.20 -3.48 -17.66
N GLU A 52 1.11 -2.25 -18.16
CA GLU A 52 1.91 -1.13 -17.66
C GLU A 52 1.54 -0.76 -16.22
N MET A 53 2.54 -0.43 -15.40
CA MET A 53 2.32 -0.03 -14.00
C MET A 53 1.42 1.21 -13.86
N LYS A 54 1.50 2.15 -14.82
CA LYS A 54 0.63 3.33 -14.86
C LYS A 54 -0.84 2.96 -15.01
N GLU A 55 -1.12 1.97 -15.85
CA GLU A 55 -2.48 1.49 -16.08
C GLU A 55 -3.03 0.77 -14.85
N ILE A 56 -2.18 0.01 -14.16
CA ILE A 56 -2.54 -0.63 -12.87
C ILE A 56 -2.87 0.45 -11.83
N LYS A 57 -2.03 1.48 -11.68
CA LYS A 57 -2.27 2.59 -10.73
C LYS A 57 -3.59 3.29 -11.05
N ARG A 58 -3.83 3.64 -12.32
CA ARG A 58 -5.08 4.25 -12.79
C ARG A 58 -6.30 3.40 -12.42
N PHE A 59 -6.26 2.10 -12.69
CA PHE A 59 -7.34 1.17 -12.39
C PHE A 59 -7.62 1.12 -10.88
N MET A 60 -6.59 0.94 -10.06
CA MET A 60 -6.72 0.89 -8.60
C MET A 60 -7.34 2.16 -8.02
N VAL A 61 -6.82 3.33 -8.42
CA VAL A 61 -7.34 4.62 -7.97
C VAL A 61 -8.79 4.80 -8.39
N SER A 62 -9.15 4.43 -9.63
CA SER A 62 -10.53 4.49 -10.11
C SER A 62 -11.46 3.55 -9.35
N SER A 63 -11.02 2.32 -9.04
CA SER A 63 -11.82 1.37 -8.28
C SER A 63 -12.08 1.82 -6.85
N LEU A 64 -11.07 2.36 -6.17
CA LEU A 64 -11.18 2.82 -4.78
C LEU A 64 -12.02 4.10 -4.67
N THR A 65 -11.85 5.04 -5.59
CA THR A 65 -12.66 6.27 -5.62
C THR A 65 -14.13 5.99 -5.91
N LYS A 66 -14.45 4.98 -6.76
CA LYS A 66 -15.83 4.52 -6.98
C LYS A 66 -16.52 3.99 -5.73
N VAL A 67 -15.78 3.49 -4.76
CA VAL A 67 -16.34 3.05 -3.46
C VAL A 67 -16.22 4.12 -2.37
N GLY A 68 -16.00 5.38 -2.76
CA GLY A 68 -16.09 6.55 -1.87
C GLY A 68 -14.77 6.99 -1.25
N ALA A 69 -13.64 6.40 -1.64
CA ALA A 69 -12.33 6.82 -1.13
C ALA A 69 -11.90 8.19 -1.66
N ASP A 70 -11.26 8.99 -0.81
CA ASP A 70 -10.57 10.20 -1.25
C ASP A 70 -9.46 9.82 -2.26
N VAL A 71 -9.27 10.65 -3.28
CA VAL A 71 -8.28 10.39 -4.35
C VAL A 71 -6.88 10.23 -3.76
N SER A 72 -6.52 11.03 -2.76
CA SER A 72 -5.23 10.94 -2.07
C SER A 72 -5.05 9.62 -1.32
N HIS A 73 -6.11 9.09 -0.70
CA HIS A 73 -6.08 7.82 0.01
C HIS A 73 -5.97 6.64 -0.96
N ALA A 74 -6.73 6.71 -2.04
CA ALA A 74 -6.67 5.73 -3.12
C ALA A 74 -5.28 5.69 -3.76
N ASP A 75 -4.65 6.85 -3.96
CA ASP A 75 -3.30 6.98 -4.50
C ASP A 75 -2.25 6.36 -3.57
N ALA A 76 -2.28 6.72 -2.28
CA ALA A 76 -1.36 6.17 -1.28
C ALA A 76 -1.46 4.64 -1.15
N LEU A 77 -2.67 4.09 -1.18
CA LEU A 77 -2.86 2.65 -1.16
C LEU A 77 -2.37 1.99 -2.46
N ALA A 78 -2.67 2.59 -3.61
CA ALA A 78 -2.25 2.08 -4.91
C ALA A 78 -0.73 1.99 -4.99
N GLU A 79 -0.01 3.04 -4.56
CA GLU A 79 1.46 3.08 -4.54
C GLU A 79 2.04 1.92 -3.72
N VAL A 80 1.60 1.75 -2.48
CA VAL A 80 2.15 0.71 -1.59
C VAL A 80 1.89 -0.71 -2.11
N LEU A 81 0.69 -0.98 -2.63
CA LEU A 81 0.35 -2.30 -3.18
C LEU A 81 1.11 -2.57 -4.49
N ILE A 82 1.28 -1.55 -5.34
CA ILE A 82 2.09 -1.64 -6.55
C ILE A 82 3.55 -1.90 -6.19
N ASP A 83 4.10 -1.21 -5.21
CA ASP A 83 5.49 -1.36 -4.80
C ASP A 83 5.75 -2.76 -4.24
N ALA A 84 4.85 -3.26 -3.39
CA ALA A 84 4.90 -4.64 -2.89
C ALA A 84 4.82 -5.66 -4.03
N ASP A 85 3.92 -5.43 -5.00
CA ASP A 85 3.75 -6.30 -6.15
C ASP A 85 5.01 -6.30 -7.04
N TYR A 86 5.58 -5.12 -7.32
CA TYR A 86 6.78 -4.92 -8.11
C TYR A 86 8.02 -5.57 -7.48
N ARG A 87 8.16 -5.48 -6.15
CA ARG A 87 9.25 -6.12 -5.37
C ARG A 87 9.11 -7.63 -5.22
N GLY A 88 8.08 -8.26 -5.80
CA GLY A 88 7.90 -9.72 -5.72
C GLY A 88 7.02 -10.20 -4.57
N HIS A 89 6.49 -9.30 -3.73
CA HIS A 89 5.62 -9.64 -2.59
C HIS A 89 4.14 -9.71 -3.02
N TYR A 90 3.84 -10.62 -3.95
CA TYR A 90 2.52 -10.71 -4.60
C TYR A 90 1.36 -10.97 -3.63
N SER A 91 1.60 -11.64 -2.50
CA SER A 91 0.60 -11.88 -1.45
C SER A 91 0.21 -10.62 -0.66
N HIS A 92 0.99 -9.54 -0.81
CA HIS A 92 0.79 -8.25 -0.17
C HIS A 92 0.55 -7.10 -1.17
N GLY A 93 0.68 -7.36 -2.48
CA GLY A 93 0.43 -6.39 -3.53
C GLY A 93 -1.00 -6.40 -4.06
N LEU A 94 -1.17 -6.40 -5.39
CA LEU A 94 -2.46 -6.25 -6.07
C LEU A 94 -3.53 -7.27 -5.66
N ASN A 95 -3.12 -8.47 -5.22
CA ASN A 95 -4.04 -9.51 -4.72
C ASN A 95 -4.84 -9.09 -3.48
N ARG A 96 -4.53 -7.95 -2.85
CA ARG A 96 -5.26 -7.41 -1.70
C ARG A 96 -6.30 -6.36 -2.06
N LEU A 97 -6.36 -5.90 -3.32
CA LEU A 97 -7.26 -4.82 -3.71
C LEU A 97 -8.74 -5.13 -3.43
N ASP A 98 -9.17 -6.36 -3.71
CA ASP A 98 -10.54 -6.83 -3.47
C ASP A 98 -10.94 -6.77 -1.98
N MET A 99 -9.99 -7.04 -1.10
CA MET A 99 -10.15 -6.98 0.35
C MET A 99 -10.31 -5.52 0.81
N TYR A 100 -9.49 -4.60 0.32
CA TYR A 100 -9.63 -3.17 0.67
C TYR A 100 -10.94 -2.57 0.16
N ILE A 101 -11.36 -2.93 -1.06
CA ILE A 101 -12.66 -2.51 -1.59
C ILE A 101 -13.79 -3.01 -0.70
N ARG A 102 -13.74 -4.27 -0.25
CA ARG A 102 -14.73 -4.80 0.70
C ARG A 102 -14.70 -4.06 2.03
N ASP A 103 -13.52 -3.80 2.59
CA ASP A 103 -13.38 -3.09 3.88
C ASP A 103 -13.96 -1.66 3.81
N PHE A 104 -13.89 -1.01 2.64
CA PHE A 104 -14.53 0.29 2.39
C PHE A 104 -16.05 0.17 2.29
N VAL A 105 -16.55 -0.81 1.53
CA VAL A 105 -17.99 -1.04 1.38
C VAL A 105 -18.65 -1.43 2.71
N THR A 106 -17.95 -2.20 3.57
CA THR A 106 -18.48 -2.63 4.87
C THR A 106 -18.26 -1.61 5.99
N GLY A 107 -17.57 -0.50 5.73
CA GLY A 107 -17.29 0.53 6.72
C GLY A 107 -16.29 0.11 7.82
N ILE A 108 -15.50 -0.95 7.58
CA ILE A 108 -14.43 -1.36 8.50
C ILE A 108 -13.34 -0.28 8.57
N CYS A 109 -13.14 0.47 7.48
CA CYS A 109 -12.18 1.57 7.40
C CYS A 109 -12.86 2.84 6.88
N ASN A 110 -12.43 3.97 7.41
CA ASN A 110 -12.88 5.27 6.95
C ASN A 110 -12.27 5.58 5.58
N VAL A 111 -13.15 5.89 4.62
CA VAL A 111 -12.80 6.17 3.22
C VAL A 111 -12.21 7.57 3.03
N SER A 112 -12.52 8.50 3.95
CA SER A 112 -12.16 9.91 3.91
C SER A 112 -11.76 10.44 5.28
N GLY A 113 -11.03 11.56 5.31
CA GLY A 113 -10.60 12.25 6.52
C GLY A 113 -9.08 12.40 6.61
N SER A 114 -8.58 12.85 7.77
CA SER A 114 -7.13 13.04 7.97
C SER A 114 -6.67 12.51 9.33
N PRO A 115 -5.44 11.99 9.45
CA PRO A 115 -4.84 11.71 10.74
C PRO A 115 -4.74 12.98 11.59
N LYS A 116 -4.77 12.84 12.91
CA LYS A 116 -4.74 13.98 13.84
C LYS A 116 -3.67 13.81 14.91
N VAL A 117 -2.87 14.85 15.15
CA VAL A 117 -1.95 14.89 16.29
C VAL A 117 -2.76 15.05 17.58
N VAL A 118 -2.61 14.10 18.51
CA VAL A 118 -3.27 14.10 19.82
C VAL A 118 -2.39 14.73 20.88
N LYS A 119 -1.09 14.46 20.80
CA LYS A 119 -0.08 14.96 21.73
C LYS A 119 1.24 15.10 21.00
N GLU A 120 1.97 16.17 21.26
CA GLU A 120 3.30 16.35 20.69
C GLU A 120 4.24 17.08 21.65
N ASN A 121 5.53 16.79 21.45
CA ASN A 121 6.67 17.52 22.00
C ASN A 121 7.61 17.87 20.83
N MET A 122 8.77 18.47 21.12
CA MET A 122 9.78 18.84 20.14
C MET A 122 10.20 17.66 19.24
N ALA A 123 10.54 16.52 19.84
CA ALA A 123 11.02 15.33 19.13
C ALA A 123 9.98 14.21 18.98
N THR A 124 8.81 14.29 19.62
CA THR A 124 7.85 13.18 19.62
C THR A 124 6.41 13.61 19.29
N ALA A 125 5.61 12.69 18.74
CA ALA A 125 4.18 12.89 18.57
C ALA A 125 3.38 11.58 18.70
N LEU A 126 2.16 11.70 19.19
CA LEU A 126 1.12 10.69 19.15
C LEU A 126 0.05 11.12 18.14
N VAL A 127 -0.20 10.28 17.15
CA VAL A 127 -1.16 10.49 16.07
C VAL A 127 -2.33 9.53 16.23
N ASP A 128 -3.55 10.04 16.15
CA ASP A 128 -4.76 9.24 15.94
C ASP A 128 -4.99 9.08 14.44
N GLY A 129 -5.01 7.84 13.98
CA GLY A 129 -5.23 7.49 12.59
C GLY A 129 -6.70 7.59 12.17
N ASN A 130 -7.64 7.88 13.08
CA ASN A 130 -9.07 8.03 12.76
C ASN A 130 -9.64 6.87 11.94
N ASN A 131 -9.20 5.64 12.22
CA ASN A 131 -9.56 4.42 11.48
C ASN A 131 -9.34 4.51 9.96
N LEU A 132 -8.38 5.32 9.52
CA LEU A 132 -7.97 5.45 8.12
C LEU A 132 -7.02 4.30 7.71
N LEU A 133 -6.75 4.23 6.40
CA LEU A 133 -5.81 3.29 5.81
C LEU A 133 -4.37 3.48 6.36
N GLY A 134 -3.70 2.36 6.66
CA GLY A 134 -2.30 2.34 7.07
C GLY A 134 -1.35 3.16 6.19
N PRO A 135 -1.37 3.04 4.85
CA PRO A 135 -0.58 3.89 3.95
C PRO A 135 -0.78 5.40 4.14
N VAL A 136 -2.03 5.83 4.39
CA VAL A 136 -2.38 7.24 4.59
C VAL A 136 -1.81 7.76 5.91
N VAL A 137 -2.04 7.01 6.99
CA VAL A 137 -1.57 7.39 8.34
C VAL A 137 -0.05 7.31 8.41
N GLY A 138 0.55 6.29 7.79
CA GLY A 138 1.99 6.09 7.74
C GLY A 138 2.71 7.25 7.02
N LYS A 139 2.21 7.66 5.85
CA LYS A 139 2.75 8.82 5.13
C LYS A 139 2.73 10.09 5.98
N PHE A 140 1.60 10.38 6.61
CA PHE A 140 1.48 11.52 7.54
C PHE A 140 2.48 11.43 8.70
N CYS A 141 2.66 10.25 9.30
CA CYS A 141 3.57 10.07 10.41
C CYS A 141 5.04 10.23 10.00
N ILE A 142 5.42 9.76 8.81
CA ILE A 142 6.77 9.92 8.25
C ILE A 142 7.06 11.40 8.00
N GLU A 143 6.16 12.12 7.32
CA GLU A 143 6.31 13.55 7.05
C GLU A 143 6.45 14.36 8.36
N LEU A 144 5.61 14.07 9.36
CA LEU A 144 5.68 14.69 10.68
C LEU A 144 6.99 14.35 11.41
N ALA A 145 7.45 13.10 11.30
CA ALA A 145 8.71 12.66 11.90
C ALA A 145 9.90 13.39 11.27
N MET A 146 9.94 13.52 9.94
CA MET A 146 11.00 14.25 9.22
C MET A 146 11.06 15.72 9.66
N GLN A 147 9.90 16.41 9.71
CA GLN A 147 9.82 17.80 10.15
C GLN A 147 10.35 18.02 11.58
N LYS A 148 10.11 17.07 12.49
CA LYS A 148 10.61 17.13 13.87
C LYS A 148 12.09 16.76 13.96
N ALA A 149 12.53 15.75 13.20
CA ALA A 149 13.92 15.33 13.16
C ALA A 149 14.81 16.42 12.58
N ASP A 150 14.31 17.23 11.65
CA ASP A 150 15.06 18.38 11.13
C ASP A 150 15.43 19.40 12.22
N LYS A 151 14.52 19.61 13.17
CA LYS A 151 14.70 20.54 14.29
C LYS A 151 15.50 19.96 15.46
N CYS A 152 15.36 18.66 15.73
CA CYS A 152 15.87 18.02 16.96
C CYS A 152 16.97 16.97 16.70
N GLY A 153 17.34 16.71 15.45
CA GLY A 153 18.23 15.61 15.02
C GLY A 153 17.57 14.23 15.00
N ILE A 154 16.67 13.95 15.95
CA ILE A 154 15.90 12.70 16.05
C ILE A 154 14.42 12.99 16.29
N SER A 155 13.56 12.12 15.78
CA SER A 155 12.15 12.12 16.15
C SER A 155 11.54 10.73 16.26
N MET A 156 10.43 10.64 17.00
CA MET A 156 9.63 9.43 17.15
C MET A 156 8.15 9.78 17.13
N VAL A 157 7.45 9.26 16.12
CA VAL A 157 6.00 9.43 15.96
C VAL A 157 5.33 8.09 16.15
N VAL A 158 4.27 8.05 16.97
CA VAL A 158 3.50 6.85 17.25
C VAL A 158 2.08 7.06 16.73
N ALA A 159 1.57 6.12 15.94
CA ALA A 159 0.19 6.11 15.48
C ALA A 159 -0.63 5.08 16.25
N LYS A 160 -1.87 5.44 16.59
CA LYS A 160 -2.90 4.53 17.11
C LYS A 160 -4.15 4.58 16.24
N SER A 161 -5.05 3.62 16.41
CA SER A 161 -6.40 3.65 15.82
C SER A 161 -6.39 3.85 14.30
N MET A 162 -5.63 3.01 13.58
CA MET A 162 -5.62 2.96 12.12
C MET A 162 -5.81 1.53 11.63
N GLN A 163 -6.28 1.38 10.39
CA GLN A 163 -6.42 0.07 9.79
C GLN A 163 -5.05 -0.48 9.39
N LEU A 164 -4.63 -1.58 10.03
CA LEU A 164 -3.38 -2.24 9.73
C LEU A 164 -3.61 -3.52 8.93
N ARG A 165 -3.11 -3.55 7.70
CA ARG A 165 -2.88 -4.77 6.92
C ARG A 165 -1.42 -4.74 6.48
N LYS A 166 -0.70 -5.86 6.64
CA LYS A 166 0.73 -5.98 6.30
C LYS A 166 0.98 -5.41 4.90
N SER A 167 1.55 -4.22 4.86
CA SER A 167 1.91 -3.48 3.66
C SER A 167 3.26 -2.82 3.93
N LEU A 168 4.15 -2.86 2.94
CA LEU A 168 5.53 -2.43 3.09
C LEU A 168 5.58 -0.91 2.91
N PHE A 169 6.16 -0.18 3.86
CA PHE A 169 6.42 1.24 3.68
C PHE A 169 7.75 1.43 2.94
N SER A 170 7.82 2.43 2.05
CA SER A 170 9.03 2.78 1.32
C SER A 170 10.05 3.44 2.25
N GLU A 171 11.33 3.15 2.03
CA GLU A 171 12.45 3.83 2.69
C GLU A 171 12.77 5.13 1.94
N ASP A 172 12.94 6.23 2.68
CA ASP A 172 13.40 7.52 2.15
C ASP A 172 14.89 7.66 2.51
N GLU A 173 15.78 7.77 1.51
CA GLU A 173 17.24 7.64 1.69
C GLU A 173 17.84 8.73 2.60
N THR A 174 17.12 9.82 2.87
CA THR A 174 17.57 10.92 3.74
C THR A 174 17.36 10.62 5.24
N PHE A 175 16.45 9.70 5.57
CA PHE A 175 16.06 9.41 6.95
C PHE A 175 15.83 7.92 7.18
N LEU A 176 16.53 7.32 8.15
CA LEU A 176 16.26 5.94 8.54
C LEU A 176 14.92 5.86 9.29
N SER A 177 13.90 5.27 8.64
CA SER A 177 12.59 5.00 9.23
C SER A 177 12.49 3.56 9.75
N LEU A 178 12.43 3.37 11.07
CA LEU A 178 12.18 2.05 11.66
C LEU A 178 10.69 1.93 12.03
N HIS A 179 10.02 0.92 11.47
CA HIS A 179 8.63 0.60 11.77
C HIS A 179 8.53 -0.63 12.68
N PHE A 180 8.14 -0.42 13.94
CA PHE A 180 7.92 -1.51 14.89
C PHE A 180 6.43 -1.73 15.13
N ARG A 181 6.02 -3.00 15.09
CA ARG A 181 4.71 -3.47 15.58
C ARG A 181 4.92 -4.21 16.89
N PHE A 182 4.16 -3.83 17.91
CA PHE A 182 3.92 -4.69 19.06
C PHE A 182 2.64 -5.48 18.82
N GLU A 183 2.74 -6.80 18.74
CA GLU A 183 1.60 -7.72 18.72
C GLU A 183 1.65 -8.51 20.03
N SER A 184 0.89 -8.09 21.04
CA SER A 184 0.66 -8.90 22.24
C SER A 184 -0.57 -9.78 22.02
N LEU A 185 -0.50 -11.04 22.47
CA LEU A 185 -1.62 -12.00 22.50
C LEU A 185 -2.80 -11.60 23.43
N TRP A 186 -2.89 -10.33 23.80
CA TRP A 186 -3.91 -9.75 24.65
C TRP A 186 -4.36 -8.42 24.03
N ASP A 187 -5.68 -8.23 23.92
CA ASP A 187 -6.37 -7.13 23.24
C ASP A 187 -5.89 -5.72 23.64
N CYS A 188 -4.81 -5.27 23.02
CA CYS A 188 -4.41 -3.87 22.99
C CYS A 188 -4.21 -3.46 21.53
N TRP A 189 -4.91 -2.40 21.15
CA TRP A 189 -4.88 -1.80 19.81
C TRP A 189 -3.44 -1.69 19.28
N PRO A 190 -3.17 -2.07 18.01
CA PRO A 190 -1.82 -2.07 17.48
C PRO A 190 -1.29 -0.64 17.38
N LEU A 191 -0.25 -0.35 18.17
CA LEU A 191 0.56 0.86 18.04
C LEU A 191 1.62 0.62 16.97
N SER A 192 1.77 1.61 16.08
CA SER A 192 2.85 1.61 15.09
C SER A 192 3.78 2.77 15.36
N VAL A 193 5.08 2.50 15.37
CA VAL A 193 6.12 3.48 15.69
C VAL A 193 6.87 3.83 14.41
N VAL A 194 7.05 5.11 14.13
CA VAL A 194 7.98 5.64 13.12
C VAL A 194 9.08 6.37 13.87
N ARG A 195 10.31 5.85 13.78
CA ARG A 195 11.51 6.54 14.26
C ARG A 195 12.24 7.15 13.09
N CYS A 196 12.63 8.42 13.18
CA CYS A 196 13.35 9.13 12.13
C CYS A 196 14.62 9.74 12.74
N VAL A 197 15.77 9.53 12.11
CA VAL A 197 17.06 10.11 12.51
C VAL A 197 17.62 10.88 11.33
N LYS A 198 17.93 12.16 11.50
CA LYS A 198 18.59 12.97 10.47
C LYS A 198 19.99 12.39 10.24
N GLY A 199 20.28 11.95 9.01
CA GLY A 199 21.62 11.54 8.63
C GLY A 199 22.59 12.71 8.76
N LEU A 200 23.61 12.55 9.60
CA LEU A 200 24.80 13.41 9.59
C LEU A 200 25.76 12.78 8.58
N LEU A 201 25.64 13.15 7.31
CA LEU A 201 26.68 12.95 6.29
C LEU A 201 27.25 14.30 5.91
#